data_AF-A0A2P6SCK7-F1
#
_entry.id   AF-A0A2P6SCK7-F1
#
_cell.length_a   1.000
_cell.length_b   1.000
_cell.length_c   1.000
_cell.angle_alpha   90.00
_cell.angle_beta   90.00
_cell.angle_gamma   90.00
#
_symmetry.space_group_name_H-M   'P 1'
#
loop_
_entity.id
_entity.type
_entity.pdbx_description
1 polymer ?
#
loop_
_entity_poly.entity_id
_entity_poly.type
_entity_poly.pdbx_seq_one_letter_code
_entity_poly.pdbx_strand_id
1 'polypeptide(L)' 'MQSACSMRLAGMEDTAELLEKKQASEISKMSLEEALTLARALSHYLNLMGIAEVHHRSLNDLGKKKG' A
#
# COMPACT_ATOMS: atom_id res chain seq x y z
N MET A 1 6.49 3.86 -6.63
CA MET A 1 5.34 2.94 -6.75
C MET A 1 4.23 3.74 -7.42
N GLN A 2 3.77 3.34 -8.61
CA GLN A 2 2.65 4.02 -9.27
C GLN A 2 1.34 3.38 -8.81
N SER A 3 0.54 4.12 -8.05
CA SER A 3 -0.81 3.72 -7.65
C SER A 3 -1.85 4.43 -8.51
N ALA A 4 -3.07 3.91 -8.58
CA ALA A 4 -4.19 4.59 -9.25
C ALA A 4 -4.40 6.01 -8.70
N CYS A 5 -4.21 6.20 -7.39
CA CYS A 5 -4.25 7.52 -6.75
C CYS A 5 -3.17 8.46 -7.31
N SER A 6 -1.92 7.99 -7.40
CA SER A 6 -0.82 8.78 -7.99
C SER A 6 -1.06 9.12 -9.46
N MET A 7 -1.71 8.23 -10.22
CA MET A 7 -2.08 8.48 -11.61
C MET A 7 -3.18 9.54 -11.74
N ARG A 8 -4.22 9.51 -10.89
CA ARG A 8 -5.24 10.57 -10.83
C ARG A 8 -4.64 11.93 -10.47
N LEU A 9 -3.72 11.96 -9.50
CA LEU A 9 -3.01 13.19 -9.14
C LEU A 9 -2.17 13.75 -10.31
N ALA A 10 -1.80 12.92 -11.28
CA ALA A 10 -1.11 13.31 -12.50
C ALA A 10 -2.05 13.58 -13.68
N GLY A 11 -3.37 13.57 -13.48
CA GLY A 11 -4.39 13.79 -14.53
C GLY A 11 -4.59 12.59 -15.47
N MET A 12 -4.11 11.41 -15.10
CA MET A 12 -4.18 10.19 -15.92
C MET A 12 -5.39 9.31 -15.54
N GLU A 13 -6.60 9.87 -15.59
CA GLU A 13 -7.82 9.25 -15.07
C GLU A 13 -8.13 7.88 -15.71
N ASP A 14 -8.11 7.81 -17.05
CA ASP A 14 -8.39 6.58 -17.80
C ASP A 14 -7.37 5.47 -17.48
N THR A 15 -6.10 5.86 -17.25
CA THR A 15 -5.04 4.91 -16.90
C THR A 15 -5.23 4.39 -15.47
N ALA A 16 -5.65 5.25 -14.55
CA ALA A 16 -5.99 4.87 -13.18
C ALA A 16 -7.16 3.88 -13.16
N GLU A 17 -8.22 4.15 -13.93
CA GLU A 17 -9.38 3.27 -14.03
C GLU A 17 -9.02 1.90 -14.65
N LEU A 18 -8.23 1.89 -15.73
CA LEU A 18 -7.75 0.67 -16.35
C LEU A 18 -6.93 -0.18 -15.36
N LEU A 19 -6.05 0.46 -14.58
CA LEU A 19 -5.25 -0.22 -13.57
C LEU A 19 -6.12 -0.90 -12.51
N GLU A 20 -7.14 -0.19 -11.99
CA GLU A 20 -8.05 -0.72 -10.97
C GLU A 20 -8.88 -1.89 -11.50
N LYS A 21 -9.42 -1.78 -12.72
CA LYS A 21 -10.16 -2.86 -13.38
C LYS A 21 -9.27 -4.09 -13.59
N LYS A 22 -8.02 -3.89 -14.02
CA LYS A 22 -7.06 -4.98 -14.19
C LYS A 22 -6.78 -5.67 -12.86
N GLN A 23 -6.48 -4.90 -11.82
CA GLN A 23 -6.20 -5.43 -10.49
C GLN A 23 -7.39 -6.21 -9.91
N ALA A 24 -8.60 -5.67 -10.04
CA ALA A 24 -9.83 -6.37 -9.63
C ALA A 24 -10.02 -7.69 -10.40
N SER A 25 -9.73 -7.70 -11.72
CA SER A 25 -9.78 -8.92 -12.52
C SER A 25 -8.70 -9.93 -12.15
N GLU A 26 -7.51 -9.50 -11.75
CA GLU A 26 -6.43 -10.41 -11.33
C GLU A 26 -6.80 -11.07 -10.00
N ILE A 27 -7.30 -10.29 -9.03
CA ILE A 27 -7.74 -10.79 -7.73
C ILE A 27 -8.92 -11.76 -7.88
N SER A 28 -9.89 -11.46 -8.74
CA SER A 28 -11.07 -12.34 -8.92
C SER A 28 -10.74 -13.69 -9.56
N LYS A 29 -9.59 -13.80 -10.22
CA LYS A 29 -9.10 -15.04 -10.85
C LYS A 29 -8.18 -15.86 -9.94
N MET A 30 -7.77 -15.32 -8.79
CA MET A 30 -6.93 -16.05 -7.84
C MET A 30 -7.70 -17.22 -7.23
N SER A 31 -7.02 -18.33 -7.06
CA SER A 31 -7.50 -19.41 -6.20
C SER A 31 -7.55 -18.96 -4.73
N LEU A 32 -8.30 -19.71 -3.91
CA LEU A 32 -8.37 -19.42 -2.48
C LEU A 32 -6.99 -19.49 -1.81
N GLU A 33 -6.15 -20.44 -2.21
CA GLU A 33 -4.80 -20.61 -1.65
C GLU A 33 -3.88 -19.42 -1.98
N GLU A 34 -3.92 -18.95 -3.24
CA GLU A 34 -3.17 -17.76 -3.66
C GLU A 34 -3.68 -16.51 -2.94
N ALA A 35 -5.01 -16.35 -2.81
CA ALA A 35 -5.61 -15.23 -2.10
C ALA A 35 -5.22 -15.23 -0.61
N LEU A 36 -5.21 -16.40 0.05
CA LEU A 36 -4.76 -16.54 1.44
C LEU A 36 -3.28 -16.18 1.60
N THR A 37 -2.44 -16.64 0.67
CA THR A 37 -1.01 -16.33 0.65
C THR A 37 -0.77 -14.83 0.48
N LEU A 38 -1.48 -14.21 -0.46
CA LEU A 38 -1.41 -12.77 -0.72
C LEU A 38 -1.88 -11.96 0.50
N ALA A 39 -3.02 -12.31 1.09
CA ALA A 39 -3.55 -11.64 2.28
C ALA A 39 -2.57 -11.70 3.46
N ARG A 40 -1.93 -12.84 3.67
CA ARG A 40 -0.92 -13.01 4.72
C ARG A 40 0.33 -12.16 4.45
N ALA A 41 0.80 -12.11 3.21
CA ALA A 41 1.93 -11.26 2.83
C ALA A 41 1.61 -9.77 3.04
N LEU A 42 0.46 -9.31 2.56
CA LEU A 42 0.00 -7.93 2.76
C LEU A 42 -0.13 -7.58 4.25
N SER A 43 -0.68 -8.48 5.06
CA SER A 43 -0.78 -8.29 6.51
C SER A 43 0.58 -8.12 7.16
N HIS A 44 1.56 -8.91 6.73
CA HIS A 44 2.94 -8.78 7.23
C HIS A 44 3.56 -7.43 6.84
N TYR A 45 3.38 -6.98 5.60
CA TYR A 45 3.87 -5.67 5.17
C TYR A 45 3.20 -4.51 5.92
N LEU A 46 1.89 -4.58 6.17
CA LEU A 46 1.19 -3.58 6.97
C LEU A 46 1.73 -3.51 8.40
N ASN A 47 2.03 -4.65 9.02
CA ASN A 47 2.66 -4.69 10.34
C ASN A 47 4.05 -4.03 10.33
N LEU A 48 4.89 -4.35 9.35
CA LEU A 48 6.21 -3.73 9.20
C LEU A 48 6.13 -2.23 8.95
N MET A 49 5.18 -1.78 8.13
CA MET A 49 4.93 -0.36 7.86
C MET A 49 4.51 0.38 9.13
N GLY A 50 3.61 -0.20 9.93
CA GLY A 50 3.22 0.37 11.22
C GLY A 50 4.38 0.47 12.21
N ILE A 51 5.24 -0.55 12.28
CA ILE A 51 6.48 -0.50 13.10
C ILE A 51 7.39 0.64 12.62
N ALA A 52 7.60 0.76 11.31
CA ALA A 52 8.43 1.82 10.74
C ALA A 52 7.85 3.22 11.02
N GLU A 53 6.53 3.38 10.93
CA GLU A 53 5.84 4.63 11.26
C GLU A 53 6.03 5.02 12.73
N VAL A 54 5.82 4.09 13.66
CA VAL A 54 6.04 4.32 15.10
C VAL A 54 7.50 4.68 15.38
N HIS A 55 8.45 4.01 14.73
CA HIS A 55 9.86 4.35 14.84
C HIS A 55 10.16 5.75 14.31
N HIS A 56 9.62 6.11 13.15
CA HIS A 56 9.79 7.44 12.59
C HIS A 56 9.19 8.53 13.48
N ARG A 57 7.99 8.30 14.05
CA ARG A 57 7.33 9.22 14.98
C ARG A 57 8.14 9.43 16.26
N SER A 58 8.59 8.34 16.87
CA SER A 58 9.40 8.42 18.11
C SER A 58 10.75 9.11 17.89
N LEU A 59 11.38 8.93 16.72
CA LEU A 59 12.59 9.67 16.32
C LEU A 59 12.32 11.18 16.16
N ASN A 60 11.20 11.55 15.52
CA ASN A 60 10.81 12.95 15.37
C ASN A 60 10.46 13.61 16.73
N ASP A 61 9.82 12.87 17.64
CA ASP A 61 9.49 13.36 18.99
C ASP A 61 10.75 13.56 19.84
N LEU A 62 11.77 12.71 19.70
CA LEU A 62 13.10 12.88 20.31
C LEU A 62 13.86 14.09 19.74
N GLY A 63 13.67 14.39 18.46
CA GLY A 63 14.22 15.59 17.83
C GLY A 63 13.59 16.88 18.38
N LYS A 64 12.27 16.88 18.64
CA LYS A 64 11.56 18.03 19.22
C LYS A 64 11.84 18.26 20.71
N LYS A 65 12.24 17.23 21.46
CA LYS A 65 12.56 17.35 22.90
C LYS A 65 13.98 17.89 23.17
N LYS A 66 14.79 18.08 22.12
CA LYS A 66 16.18 18.55 22.18
C LYS A 66 16.38 19.98 21.62
N GLY A 67 15.32 20.65 21.19
CA GLY A 67 15.32 22.06 20.78
C GLY A 67 14.51 22.91 21.75
#